data_AF-A0A7J6PZQ4-F1
#
_entry.id   AF-A0A7J6PZQ4-F1
#
_cell.length_a   1.000
_cell.length_b   1.000
_cell.length_c   1.000
_cell.angle_alpha   90.00
_cell.angle_beta   90.00
_cell.angle_gamma   90.00
#
_symmetry.space_group_name_H-M   'P 1'
#
loop_
_entity.id
_entity.type
_entity.pdbx_description
1 polymer ?
#
loop_
_entity_poly.entity_id
_entity_poly.type
_entity_poly.pdbx_seq_one_letter_code
_entity_poly.pdbx_strand_id
1 'polypeptide(L)'
;MVDLSRVKFYLKISRPIIWFTVLPYYLFPLGGRLDLLATWRFWLGLLYFTFPVNIMMFGINDMADTDVDKYNPRKSLGHFGAQDSISDLSGLWKVIFISNLIPLTIISSVAGDWVSYLFFFAMGFGLNIVYNFKPFAFARNPPLDLLCTPAGFLLEVGFACHLNQLPLPNIGPCLFYITSSLISHLLAELLDLDCDARSGKRTTAVVIGKAYTCVLISALIFMQSL
;
A
#
# COMPACT_ATOMS: atom_id res chain seq x y z
N MET A 1 16.33 16.88 -20.45
CA MET A 1 17.21 16.14 -19.50
C MET A 1 16.35 15.64 -18.36
N VAL A 2 16.50 14.39 -17.95
CA VAL A 2 15.81 13.87 -16.76
C VAL A 2 16.47 14.49 -15.54
N ASP A 3 15.71 15.20 -14.71
CA ASP A 3 16.20 15.75 -13.45
C ASP A 3 16.38 14.62 -12.43
N LEU A 4 17.62 14.18 -12.25
CA LEU A 4 17.99 13.10 -11.34
C LEU A 4 17.62 13.40 -9.87
N SER A 5 17.51 14.68 -9.50
CA SER A 5 17.09 15.06 -8.14
C SER A 5 15.62 14.71 -7.90
N ARG A 6 14.75 15.00 -8.90
CA ARG A 6 13.33 14.64 -8.87
C ARG A 6 13.08 13.14 -8.91
N VAL A 7 13.88 12.39 -9.68
CA VAL A 7 13.77 10.91 -9.70
C VAL A 7 14.07 10.33 -8.34
N LYS A 8 15.16 10.76 -7.68
CA LYS A 8 15.51 10.33 -6.33
C LYS A 8 14.42 10.70 -5.32
N PHE A 9 13.83 11.88 -5.46
CA PHE A 9 12.71 12.32 -4.62
C PHE A 9 11.48 11.41 -4.77
N TYR A 10 11.03 11.11 -5.99
CA TYR A 10 9.88 10.21 -6.20
C TYR A 10 10.16 8.78 -5.72
N LEU A 11 11.39 8.28 -5.94
CA LEU A 11 11.80 6.99 -5.38
C LEU A 11 11.71 6.99 -3.85
N LYS A 12 12.15 8.07 -3.19
CA LYS A 12 12.06 8.22 -1.75
C LYS A 12 10.61 8.17 -1.25
N ILE A 13 9.69 8.87 -1.92
CA ILE A 13 8.25 8.84 -1.62
C ILE A 13 7.67 7.44 -1.76
N SER A 14 8.12 6.66 -2.74
CA SER A 14 7.66 5.28 -2.92
C SER A 14 8.15 4.32 -1.83
N ARG A 15 9.04 4.74 -0.91
CA ARG A 15 9.55 3.96 0.23
C ARG A 15 10.08 2.57 -0.17
N PRO A 16 11.22 2.45 -0.90
CA PRO A 16 11.69 1.17 -1.44
C PRO A 16 11.94 0.08 -0.42
N ILE A 17 12.30 0.45 0.81
CA ILE A 17 12.47 -0.50 1.91
C ILE A 17 11.14 -1.13 2.36
N ILE A 18 10.03 -0.42 2.15
CA ILE A 18 8.68 -0.87 2.48
C ILE A 18 8.07 -1.69 1.32
N TRP A 19 8.67 -1.67 0.11
CA TRP A 19 8.21 -2.56 -0.96
C TRP A 19 8.22 -4.02 -0.52
N PHE A 20 9.16 -4.41 0.34
CA PHE A 20 9.24 -5.77 0.90
C PHE A 20 8.07 -6.16 1.80
N THR A 21 7.25 -5.21 2.27
CA THR A 21 6.00 -5.53 3.00
C THR A 21 4.79 -5.62 2.09
N VAL A 22 4.88 -5.06 0.87
CA VAL A 22 3.80 -5.07 -0.14
C VAL A 22 3.97 -6.26 -1.09
N LEU A 23 5.15 -6.42 -1.67
CA LEU A 23 5.48 -7.49 -2.62
C LEU A 23 5.05 -8.91 -2.21
N PRO A 24 5.07 -9.30 -0.93
CA PRO A 24 4.55 -10.62 -0.53
C PRO A 24 3.10 -10.88 -0.96
N TYR A 25 2.24 -9.87 -1.07
CA TYR A 25 0.84 -10.05 -1.49
C TYR A 25 0.71 -10.32 -2.99
N TYR A 26 1.64 -9.83 -3.81
CA TYR A 26 1.79 -10.28 -5.19
C TYR A 26 2.42 -11.69 -5.29
N LEU A 27 3.40 -12.01 -4.45
CA LEU A 27 4.21 -13.22 -4.56
C LEU A 27 3.58 -14.48 -3.95
N PHE A 28 2.97 -14.38 -2.77
CA PHE A 28 2.38 -15.51 -2.06
C PHE A 28 1.31 -16.27 -2.84
N PRO A 29 0.35 -15.62 -3.56
CA PRO A 29 -0.63 -16.37 -4.36
C PRO A 29 -0.01 -17.17 -5.50
N LEU A 30 1.25 -16.89 -5.89
CA LEU A 30 1.97 -17.66 -6.91
C LEU A 30 2.42 -19.04 -6.39
N GLY A 31 2.40 -19.26 -5.08
CA GLY A 31 2.58 -20.58 -4.46
C GLY A 31 3.93 -21.23 -4.74
N GLY A 32 4.98 -20.44 -4.97
CA GLY A 32 6.33 -20.95 -5.24
C GLY A 32 6.52 -21.59 -6.63
N ARG A 33 5.58 -21.35 -7.57
CA ARG A 33 5.66 -21.83 -8.95
C ARG A 33 6.83 -21.19 -9.71
N LEU A 34 7.96 -21.90 -9.75
CA LEU A 34 9.19 -21.40 -10.37
C LEU A 34 9.08 -21.24 -11.89
N ASP A 35 8.16 -21.96 -12.54
CA ASP A 35 7.87 -21.82 -13.97
C ASP A 35 7.38 -20.40 -14.32
N LEU A 36 6.71 -19.71 -13.39
CA LEU A 36 6.26 -18.34 -13.59
C LEU A 36 7.42 -17.36 -13.73
N LEU A 37 8.61 -17.66 -13.19
CA LEU A 37 9.79 -16.80 -13.32
C LEU A 37 10.24 -16.63 -14.78
N ALA A 38 9.89 -17.57 -15.66
CA ALA A 38 10.17 -17.50 -17.08
C ALA A 38 9.11 -16.69 -17.87
N THR A 39 8.04 -16.23 -17.21
CA THR A 39 6.93 -15.53 -17.85
C THR A 39 7.07 -14.03 -17.75
N TRP A 40 6.64 -13.31 -18.79
CA TRP A 40 6.56 -11.85 -18.74
C TRP A 40 5.55 -11.35 -17.70
N ARG A 41 4.50 -12.14 -17.43
CA ARG A 41 3.41 -11.81 -16.47
C ARG A 41 3.95 -11.61 -15.07
N PHE A 42 4.81 -12.54 -14.63
CA PHE A 42 5.50 -12.45 -13.37
C PHE A 42 6.28 -11.15 -13.24
N TRP A 43 7.14 -10.84 -14.22
CA TRP A 43 8.02 -9.68 -14.14
C TRP A 43 7.26 -8.35 -14.27
N LEU A 44 6.25 -8.25 -15.14
CA LEU A 44 5.44 -7.04 -15.25
C LEU A 44 4.64 -6.77 -13.98
N GLY A 45 4.04 -7.80 -13.38
CA GLY A 45 3.33 -7.63 -12.12
C GLY A 45 4.27 -7.29 -10.97
N LEU A 46 5.40 -7.98 -10.85
CA LEU A 46 6.42 -7.69 -9.83
C LEU A 46 6.89 -6.23 -9.92
N LEU A 47 7.24 -5.76 -11.12
CA LEU A 47 7.65 -4.38 -11.34
C LEU A 47 6.52 -3.39 -11.04
N TYR A 48 5.28 -3.73 -11.37
CA TYR A 48 4.12 -2.89 -11.08
C TYR A 48 3.90 -2.69 -9.57
N PHE A 49 4.05 -3.74 -8.76
CA PHE A 49 3.94 -3.66 -7.30
C PHE A 49 5.18 -3.15 -6.58
N THR A 50 6.26 -2.80 -7.31
CA THR A 50 7.35 -2.00 -6.76
C THR A 50 7.00 -0.51 -6.81
N PHE A 51 7.66 0.26 -7.66
CA PHE A 51 7.52 1.72 -7.69
C PHE A 51 6.09 2.21 -7.99
N PRO A 52 5.37 1.75 -9.04
CA PRO A 52 4.06 2.31 -9.40
C PRO A 52 2.99 2.25 -8.30
N VAL A 53 2.77 1.07 -7.71
CA VAL A 53 1.76 0.92 -6.65
C VAL A 53 2.22 1.61 -5.37
N ASN A 54 3.49 1.50 -5.00
CA ASN A 54 3.97 2.11 -3.76
C ASN A 54 4.01 3.65 -3.83
N ILE A 55 4.36 4.26 -4.97
CA ILE A 55 4.26 5.72 -5.10
C ILE A 55 2.81 6.20 -5.11
N MET A 56 1.87 5.40 -5.64
CA MET A 56 0.45 5.69 -5.50
C MET A 56 0.02 5.67 -4.04
N MET A 57 0.31 4.60 -3.31
CA MET A 57 -0.10 4.45 -1.91
C MET A 57 0.52 5.51 -1.01
N PHE A 58 1.85 5.60 -1.01
CA PHE A 58 2.57 6.47 -0.09
C PHE A 58 2.61 7.92 -0.54
N GLY A 59 2.60 8.18 -1.85
CA GLY A 59 2.48 9.53 -2.37
C GLY A 59 1.11 10.15 -2.10
N ILE A 60 0.03 9.38 -2.25
CA ILE A 60 -1.31 9.83 -1.85
C ILE A 60 -1.38 10.08 -0.34
N ASN A 61 -0.79 9.21 0.47
CA ASN A 61 -0.71 9.40 1.91
C ASN A 61 0.06 10.67 2.31
N ASP A 62 1.25 10.91 1.74
CA ASP A 62 2.06 12.10 2.02
C ASP A 62 1.33 13.41 1.63
N MET A 63 0.53 13.39 0.55
CA MET A 63 -0.31 14.52 0.16
C MET A 63 -1.46 14.80 1.13
N ALA A 64 -1.99 13.78 1.80
CA ALA A 64 -3.08 13.92 2.76
C ALA A 64 -2.61 14.26 4.18
N ASP A 65 -1.39 13.84 4.54
CA ASP A 65 -0.82 13.99 5.88
C ASP A 65 0.21 15.13 5.98
N THR A 66 0.27 16.04 4.99
CA THR A 66 1.24 17.15 4.96
C THR A 66 1.25 18.01 6.23
N ASP A 67 0.09 18.26 6.85
CA ASP A 67 -0.03 19.05 8.08
C ASP A 67 0.45 18.30 9.35
N VAL A 68 0.41 16.97 9.31
CA VAL A 68 0.67 16.07 10.43
C VAL A 68 2.12 15.59 10.41
N ASP A 69 2.66 15.32 9.23
CA ASP A 69 4.00 14.77 9.01
C ASP A 69 5.12 15.66 9.56
N LYS A 70 4.88 16.96 9.75
CA LYS A 70 5.82 17.88 10.40
C LYS A 70 6.21 17.48 11.83
N TYR A 71 5.37 16.69 12.50
CA TYR A 71 5.62 16.21 13.86
C TYR A 71 6.26 14.81 13.91
N ASN A 72 6.46 14.14 12.76
CA ASN A 72 6.99 12.78 12.72
C ASN A 72 8.51 12.77 12.44
N PRO A 73 9.37 12.46 13.43
CA PRO A 73 10.81 12.44 13.24
C PRO A 73 11.26 11.34 12.26
N ARG A 74 10.48 10.27 12.05
CA ARG A 74 10.83 9.21 11.08
C ARG A 74 10.84 9.69 9.63
N LYS A 75 10.04 10.71 9.30
CA LYS A 75 10.00 11.30 7.94
C LYS A 75 11.31 12.02 7.60
N SER A 76 12.08 12.44 8.62
CA SER A 76 13.42 13.02 8.42
C SER A 76 14.50 11.98 8.07
N LEU A 77 14.27 10.68 8.38
CA LEU A 77 15.24 9.59 8.18
C LEU A 77 15.36 9.14 6.72
N GLY A 78 14.67 9.78 5.79
CA GLY A 78 14.82 9.49 4.37
C GLY A 78 14.03 8.26 3.88
N HIS A 79 13.93 7.22 4.70
CA HIS A 79 13.39 5.92 4.30
C HIS A 79 11.86 5.78 4.44
N PHE A 80 11.22 6.68 5.20
CA PHE A 80 9.78 6.62 5.51
C PHE A 80 8.96 7.74 4.84
N GLY A 81 9.53 8.38 3.82
CA GLY A 81 8.98 9.56 3.16
C GLY A 81 9.93 10.74 3.27
N ALA A 82 9.50 11.89 2.74
CA ALA A 82 10.30 13.10 2.74
C ALA A 82 9.60 14.18 3.59
N GLN A 83 10.35 14.89 4.42
CA GLN A 83 9.85 16.00 5.24
C GLN A 83 9.83 17.27 4.38
N ASP A 84 9.07 17.22 3.29
CA ASP A 84 9.23 18.15 2.18
C ASP A 84 8.03 19.10 2.11
N SER A 85 8.26 20.26 1.51
CA SER A 85 7.30 21.36 1.48
C SER A 85 6.10 21.03 0.56
N ILE A 86 4.95 21.66 0.77
CA ILE A 86 3.77 21.56 -0.13
C ILE A 86 4.18 21.83 -1.60
N SER A 87 5.16 22.71 -1.83
CA SER A 87 5.71 23.00 -3.16
C SER A 87 6.41 21.79 -3.82
N ASP A 88 7.02 20.89 -3.06
CA ASP A 88 7.72 19.72 -3.58
C ASP A 88 6.76 18.59 -4.00
N LEU A 89 5.56 18.57 -3.43
CA LEU A 89 4.47 17.65 -3.83
C LEU A 89 3.74 18.11 -5.10
N SER A 90 4.04 19.31 -5.61
CA SER A 90 3.43 19.85 -6.82
C SER A 90 3.78 18.97 -8.04
N GLY A 91 2.77 18.31 -8.59
CA GLY A 91 2.93 17.37 -9.72
C GLY A 91 3.07 15.91 -9.32
N LEU A 92 3.07 15.56 -8.03
CA LEU A 92 3.09 14.16 -7.59
C LEU A 92 1.90 13.36 -8.14
N TRP A 93 0.71 13.97 -8.23
CA TRP A 93 -0.46 13.37 -8.92
C TRP A 93 -0.16 12.94 -10.35
N LYS A 94 0.57 13.77 -11.12
CA LYS A 94 0.94 13.43 -12.50
C LYS A 94 1.89 12.24 -12.53
N VAL A 95 2.85 12.20 -11.61
CA VAL A 95 3.81 11.08 -11.51
C VAL A 95 3.10 9.79 -11.10
N ILE A 96 2.24 9.84 -10.09
CA ILE A 96 1.41 8.70 -9.66
C ILE A 96 0.58 8.18 -10.84
N PHE A 97 -0.12 9.08 -11.53
CA PHE A 97 -1.00 8.70 -12.63
C PHE A 97 -0.21 8.11 -13.81
N ILE A 98 0.85 8.77 -14.26
CA ILE A 98 1.67 8.31 -15.39
C ILE A 98 2.39 6.99 -15.06
N SER A 99 2.98 6.88 -13.86
CA SER A 99 3.70 5.69 -13.43
C SER A 99 2.79 4.46 -13.29
N ASN A 100 1.50 4.65 -13.04
CA ASN A 100 0.53 3.55 -13.01
C ASN A 100 -0.10 3.28 -14.38
N LEU A 101 -0.49 4.33 -15.10
CA LEU A 101 -1.19 4.19 -16.37
C LEU A 101 -0.32 3.52 -17.43
N ILE A 102 0.98 3.87 -17.53
CA ILE A 102 1.86 3.29 -18.55
C ILE A 102 2.01 1.76 -18.37
N PRO A 103 2.45 1.23 -17.21
CA PRO A 103 2.54 -0.22 -17.01
C PRO A 103 1.20 -0.92 -17.17
N LEU A 104 0.11 -0.35 -16.67
CA LEU A 104 -1.21 -0.96 -16.81
C LEU A 104 -1.69 -1.02 -18.26
N THR A 105 -1.40 0.00 -19.07
CA THR A 105 -1.70 0.01 -20.51
C THR A 105 -0.94 -1.10 -21.22
N ILE A 106 0.34 -1.28 -20.89
CA ILE A 106 1.17 -2.36 -21.42
C ILE A 106 0.57 -3.71 -21.00
N ILE A 107 0.38 -3.92 -19.70
CA ILE A 107 -0.19 -5.16 -19.14
C ILE A 107 -1.53 -5.48 -19.80
N SER A 108 -2.43 -4.49 -19.90
CA SER A 108 -3.76 -4.66 -20.51
C SER A 108 -3.68 -5.06 -21.98
N SER A 109 -2.75 -4.45 -22.72
CA SER A 109 -2.54 -4.72 -24.14
C SER A 109 -2.00 -6.13 -24.36
N VAL A 110 -0.98 -6.54 -23.61
CA VAL A 110 -0.34 -7.86 -23.79
C VAL A 110 -1.14 -9.01 -23.17
N ALA A 111 -1.92 -8.74 -22.11
CA ALA A 111 -2.85 -9.71 -21.53
C ALA A 111 -4.18 -9.79 -22.29
N GLY A 112 -4.54 -8.74 -23.05
CA GLY A 112 -5.79 -8.67 -23.81
C GLY A 112 -7.04 -8.42 -22.95
N ASP A 113 -6.90 -7.77 -21.78
CA ASP A 113 -8.02 -7.60 -20.84
C ASP A 113 -8.02 -6.21 -20.17
N TRP A 114 -8.51 -5.21 -20.89
CA TRP A 114 -8.56 -3.84 -20.39
C TRP A 114 -9.54 -3.62 -19.23
N VAL A 115 -10.63 -4.39 -19.18
CA VAL A 115 -11.71 -4.18 -18.21
C VAL A 115 -11.22 -4.53 -16.81
N SER A 116 -10.55 -5.68 -16.65
CA SER A 116 -10.06 -6.11 -15.34
C SER A 116 -8.96 -5.19 -14.81
N TYR A 117 -8.00 -4.77 -15.65
CA TYR A 117 -6.93 -3.88 -15.18
C TYR A 117 -7.41 -2.46 -14.91
N LEU A 118 -8.42 -1.97 -15.65
CA LEU A 118 -9.09 -0.72 -15.30
C LEU A 118 -9.82 -0.85 -13.96
N PHE A 119 -10.47 -1.97 -13.70
CA PHE A 119 -11.10 -2.26 -12.40
C PHE A 119 -10.06 -2.26 -11.27
N PHE A 120 -8.95 -2.99 -11.42
CA PHE A 120 -7.89 -3.01 -10.40
C PHE A 120 -7.32 -1.61 -10.14
N PHE A 121 -7.09 -0.82 -11.19
CA PHE A 121 -6.62 0.55 -11.05
C PHE A 121 -7.64 1.45 -10.34
N ALA A 122 -8.89 1.42 -10.79
CA ALA A 122 -9.96 2.24 -10.22
C ALA A 122 -10.22 1.91 -8.75
N MET A 123 -10.24 0.61 -8.40
CA MET A 123 -10.41 0.15 -7.03
C MET A 123 -9.19 0.50 -6.17
N GLY A 124 -7.97 0.25 -6.66
CA GLY A 124 -6.74 0.56 -5.92
C GLY A 124 -6.58 2.05 -5.67
N PHE A 125 -6.81 2.87 -6.69
CA PHE A 125 -6.79 4.32 -6.56
C PHE A 125 -7.93 4.82 -5.66
N GLY A 126 -9.15 4.32 -5.87
CA GLY A 126 -10.33 4.67 -5.09
C GLY A 126 -10.18 4.35 -3.59
N LEU A 127 -9.65 3.18 -3.25
CA LEU A 127 -9.33 2.82 -1.86
C LEU A 127 -8.34 3.80 -1.25
N ASN A 128 -7.29 4.19 -1.97
CA ASN A 128 -6.34 5.19 -1.48
C ASN A 128 -6.98 6.57 -1.26
N ILE A 129 -7.91 6.99 -2.13
CA ILE A 129 -8.66 8.24 -1.96
C ILE A 129 -9.58 8.17 -0.73
N VAL A 130 -10.38 7.11 -0.61
CA VAL A 130 -11.31 6.89 0.52
C VAL A 130 -10.56 6.78 1.85
N TYR A 131 -9.39 6.16 1.83
CA TYR A 131 -8.54 6.02 3.01
C TYR A 131 -8.01 7.36 3.50
N ASN A 132 -7.52 8.21 2.60
CA ASN A 132 -6.75 9.40 2.98
C ASN A 132 -7.57 10.70 3.00
N PHE A 133 -8.54 10.89 2.10
CA PHE A 133 -9.22 12.18 1.90
C PHE A 133 -10.67 12.21 2.43
N LYS A 134 -11.12 13.42 2.80
CA LYS A 134 -12.52 13.69 3.15
C LYS A 134 -13.45 13.45 1.94
N PRO A 135 -14.73 13.07 2.16
CA PRO A 135 -15.41 12.97 3.46
C PRO A 135 -15.11 11.70 4.25
N PHE A 136 -14.48 10.69 3.65
CA PHE A 136 -14.30 9.37 4.27
C PHE A 136 -13.12 9.32 5.24
N ALA A 137 -11.91 9.66 4.78
CA ALA A 137 -10.67 9.70 5.55
C ALA A 137 -10.54 8.54 6.55
N PHE A 138 -10.72 7.29 6.08
CA PHE A 138 -10.73 6.10 6.95
C PHE A 138 -9.48 5.97 7.81
N ALA A 139 -8.32 6.46 7.34
CA ALA A 139 -7.07 6.57 8.09
C ALA A 139 -7.16 7.37 9.42
N ARG A 140 -8.26 8.09 9.63
CA ARG A 140 -8.53 8.91 10.82
C ARG A 140 -9.85 8.55 11.52
N ASN A 141 -10.51 7.48 11.08
CA ASN A 141 -11.85 7.09 11.53
C ASN A 141 -11.90 5.60 11.90
N PRO A 142 -11.45 5.23 13.11
CA PRO A 142 -11.47 3.84 13.56
C PRO A 142 -12.91 3.32 13.72
N PRO A 143 -13.18 2.04 13.43
CA PRO A 143 -12.26 1.00 12.98
C PRO A 143 -12.14 0.88 11.44
N LEU A 144 -12.51 1.92 10.68
CA LEU A 144 -12.55 1.86 9.21
C LEU A 144 -11.14 1.82 8.58
N ASP A 145 -10.15 2.33 9.29
CA ASP A 145 -8.72 2.15 9.01
C ASP A 145 -8.34 0.68 8.87
N LEU A 146 -8.88 -0.19 9.74
CA LEU A 146 -8.68 -1.63 9.71
C LEU A 146 -9.40 -2.34 8.56
N LEU A 147 -10.38 -1.71 7.90
CA LEU A 147 -11.13 -2.33 6.80
C LEU A 147 -10.48 -2.08 5.45
N CYS A 148 -9.95 -0.87 5.24
CA CYS A 148 -9.40 -0.46 3.95
C CYS A 148 -8.10 -1.19 3.62
N THR A 149 -7.26 -1.39 4.62
CA THR A 149 -5.94 -2.02 4.44
C THR A 149 -6.06 -3.46 3.92
N PRO A 150 -6.85 -4.37 4.55
CA PRO A 150 -7.07 -5.71 4.00
C PRO A 150 -7.72 -5.71 2.61
N ALA A 151 -8.66 -4.80 2.34
CA ALA A 151 -9.29 -4.70 1.03
C ALA A 151 -8.27 -4.38 -0.08
N GLY A 152 -7.32 -3.47 0.18
CA GLY A 152 -6.25 -3.15 -0.75
C GLY A 152 -5.32 -4.34 -1.03
N PHE A 153 -4.91 -5.07 0.00
CA PHE A 153 -4.04 -6.23 -0.17
C PHE A 153 -4.75 -7.43 -0.83
N LEU A 154 -6.04 -7.65 -0.54
CA LEU A 154 -6.82 -8.66 -1.27
C LEU A 154 -7.01 -8.28 -2.75
N LEU A 155 -7.11 -6.99 -3.07
CA LEU A 155 -7.13 -6.52 -4.45
C LEU A 155 -5.82 -6.82 -5.17
N GLU A 156 -4.67 -6.63 -4.50
CA GLU A 156 -3.35 -7.01 -5.00
C GLU A 156 -3.22 -8.53 -5.24
N VAL A 157 -3.69 -9.35 -4.29
CA VAL A 157 -3.74 -10.81 -4.45
C VAL A 157 -4.61 -11.19 -5.66
N GLY A 158 -5.77 -10.55 -5.81
CA GLY A 158 -6.64 -10.76 -6.97
C GLY A 158 -5.97 -10.37 -8.29
N PHE A 159 -5.24 -9.25 -8.32
CA PHE A 159 -4.46 -8.84 -9.49
C PHE A 159 -3.39 -9.88 -9.82
N ALA A 160 -2.66 -10.36 -8.82
CA ALA A 160 -1.58 -11.33 -8.99
C ALA A 160 -2.10 -12.65 -9.57
N CYS A 161 -3.22 -13.16 -9.03
CA CYS A 161 -3.89 -14.35 -9.55
C CYS A 161 -4.37 -14.13 -10.99
N HIS A 162 -5.06 -13.01 -11.25
CA HIS A 162 -5.60 -12.70 -12.58
C HIS A 162 -4.52 -12.61 -13.65
N LEU A 163 -3.48 -11.81 -13.40
CA LEU A 163 -2.37 -11.61 -14.34
C LEU A 163 -1.63 -12.92 -14.64
N ASN A 164 -1.44 -13.76 -13.63
CA ASN A 164 -0.72 -15.04 -13.77
C ASN A 164 -1.63 -16.22 -14.12
N GLN A 165 -2.92 -15.99 -14.39
CA GLN A 165 -3.91 -17.02 -14.75
C GLN A 165 -4.04 -18.13 -13.70
N LEU A 166 -4.00 -17.74 -12.43
CA LEU A 166 -4.15 -18.63 -11.29
C LEU A 166 -5.57 -18.50 -10.71
N PRO A 167 -6.11 -19.58 -10.10
CA PRO A 167 -7.35 -19.47 -9.36
C PRO A 167 -7.20 -18.50 -8.19
N LEU A 168 -8.30 -17.85 -7.82
CA LEU A 168 -8.35 -17.08 -6.58
C LEU A 168 -8.13 -18.01 -5.38
N PRO A 169 -7.44 -17.53 -4.33
CA PRO A 169 -7.27 -18.30 -3.10
C PRO A 169 -8.62 -18.69 -2.49
N ASN A 170 -8.66 -19.86 -1.86
CA ASN A 170 -9.77 -20.26 -1.00
C ASN A 170 -9.75 -19.44 0.31
N ILE A 171 -10.75 -19.67 1.16
CA ILE A 171 -10.96 -18.85 2.37
C ILE A 171 -9.76 -18.85 3.35
N GLY A 172 -9.02 -19.96 3.46
CA GLY A 172 -7.88 -20.07 4.38
C GLY A 172 -6.77 -19.04 4.11
N PRO A 173 -6.12 -19.05 2.94
CA PRO A 173 -5.15 -18.04 2.54
C PRO A 173 -5.72 -16.62 2.53
N CYS A 174 -7.00 -16.42 2.16
CA CYS A 174 -7.64 -15.11 2.28
C CYS A 174 -7.63 -14.59 3.72
N LEU A 175 -7.98 -15.43 4.70
CA LEU A 175 -7.91 -15.09 6.12
C LEU A 175 -6.46 -14.80 6.56
N PHE A 176 -5.49 -15.55 6.04
CA PHE A 176 -4.07 -15.28 6.28
C PHE A 176 -3.65 -13.91 5.75
N TYR A 177 -4.05 -13.53 4.53
CA TYR A 177 -3.75 -12.19 3.97
C TYR A 177 -4.43 -11.07 4.75
N ILE A 178 -5.69 -11.25 5.14
CA ILE A 178 -6.43 -10.28 5.95
C ILE A 178 -5.74 -10.08 7.30
N THR A 179 -5.46 -11.16 8.03
CA THR A 179 -4.82 -11.07 9.35
C THR A 179 -3.40 -10.52 9.26
N SER A 180 -2.61 -10.93 8.27
CA SER A 180 -1.25 -10.41 8.06
C SER A 180 -1.25 -8.92 7.76
N SER A 181 -2.20 -8.44 6.96
CA SER A 181 -2.30 -7.02 6.63
C SER A 181 -2.73 -6.20 7.83
N LEU A 182 -3.66 -6.70 8.65
CA LEU A 182 -4.05 -6.07 9.93
C LEU A 182 -2.87 -5.99 10.90
N ILE A 183 -2.10 -7.07 11.05
CA ILE A 183 -0.91 -7.09 11.92
C ILE A 183 0.10 -6.03 11.46
N SER A 184 0.44 -6.03 10.16
CA SER A 184 1.37 -5.05 9.59
C SER A 184 0.86 -3.62 9.77
N HIS A 185 -0.44 -3.39 9.62
CA HIS A 185 -1.06 -2.09 9.77
C HIS A 185 -0.99 -1.58 11.22
N LEU A 186 -1.42 -2.40 12.18
CA LEU A 186 -1.40 -2.06 13.60
C LEU A 186 0.03 -1.86 14.13
N LEU A 187 1.01 -2.62 13.62
CA LEU A 187 2.42 -2.39 13.93
C LEU A 187 2.89 -1.03 13.41
N ALA A 188 2.49 -0.63 12.20
CA ALA A 188 2.81 0.70 11.68
C ALA A 188 2.18 1.81 12.53
N GLU A 189 0.91 1.67 12.93
CA GLU A 189 0.25 2.62 13.83
C GLU A 189 0.93 2.70 15.21
N LEU A 190 1.40 1.57 15.75
CA LEU A 190 2.16 1.55 17.02
C LEU A 190 3.47 2.33 16.92
N LEU A 191 4.16 2.26 15.78
CA LEU A 191 5.40 2.99 15.55
C LEU A 191 5.17 4.50 15.42
N ASP A 192 3.96 4.93 15.05
CA ASP A 192 3.58 6.33 14.88
C ASP A 192 2.66 6.86 16.00
N LEU A 193 2.35 6.03 17.01
CA LEU A 193 1.35 6.28 18.06
C LEU A 193 1.47 7.65 18.73
N ASP A 194 2.65 8.00 19.22
CA ASP A 194 2.87 9.25 19.95
C ASP A 194 2.75 10.48 19.03
N CYS A 195 3.20 10.36 17.78
CA CYS A 195 3.11 11.42 16.78
C CYS A 195 1.67 11.64 16.31
N ASP A 196 0.95 10.55 16.05
CA ASP A 196 -0.46 10.58 15.66
C ASP A 196 -1.32 11.18 16.79
N ALA A 197 -1.08 10.78 18.04
CA ALA A 197 -1.77 11.35 19.19
C ALA A 197 -1.50 12.86 19.34
N ARG A 198 -0.25 13.31 19.18
CA ARG A 198 0.12 14.74 19.29
C ARG A 198 -0.47 15.60 18.17
N SER A 199 -0.65 15.03 16.99
CA SER A 199 -1.23 15.73 15.83
C SER A 199 -2.77 15.70 15.81
N GLY A 200 -3.40 14.98 16.74
CA GLY A 200 -4.85 14.79 16.79
C GLY A 200 -5.38 13.79 15.77
N LYS A 201 -4.50 13.00 15.12
CA LYS A 201 -4.90 11.91 14.22
C LYS A 201 -5.44 10.75 15.04
N ARG A 202 -6.68 10.32 14.76
CA ARG A 202 -7.34 9.22 15.46
C ARG A 202 -7.20 7.93 14.66
N THR A 203 -6.13 7.18 14.91
CA THR A 203 -5.97 5.80 14.41
C THR A 203 -6.52 4.80 15.42
N THR A 204 -6.69 3.54 15.03
CA THR A 204 -7.11 2.47 15.94
C THR A 204 -6.17 2.42 17.13
N ALA A 205 -4.86 2.40 16.91
CA ALA A 205 -3.88 2.34 17.99
C ALA A 205 -3.95 3.54 18.94
N VAL A 206 -4.24 4.75 18.43
CA VAL A 206 -4.45 5.95 19.28
C VAL A 206 -5.72 5.81 20.13
N VAL A 207 -6.80 5.27 19.57
CA VAL A 207 -8.09 5.15 20.27
C VAL A 207 -8.06 4.06 21.34
N ILE A 208 -7.53 2.87 21.05
CA ILE A 208 -7.50 1.76 22.00
C ILE A 208 -6.25 1.77 22.89
N GLY A 209 -5.20 2.49 22.49
CA GLY A 209 -3.95 2.61 23.22
C GLY A 209 -3.00 1.42 23.05
N LYS A 210 -1.71 1.67 23.33
CA LYS A 210 -0.60 0.75 23.08
C LYS A 210 -0.83 -0.68 23.58
N ALA A 211 -1.29 -0.84 24.83
CA ALA A 211 -1.46 -2.15 25.45
C ALA A 211 -2.52 -3.00 24.72
N TYR A 212 -3.69 -2.42 24.42
CA TYR A 212 -4.76 -3.13 23.72
C TYR A 212 -4.41 -3.38 22.25
N THR A 213 -3.65 -2.50 21.61
CA THR A 213 -3.11 -2.77 20.27
C THR A 213 -2.18 -3.97 20.26
N CYS A 214 -1.27 -4.10 21.24
CA CYS A 214 -0.42 -5.29 21.37
C CYS A 214 -1.22 -6.57 21.62
N VAL A 215 -2.30 -6.50 22.42
CA VAL A 215 -3.20 -7.64 22.64
C VAL A 215 -3.90 -8.03 21.34
N LEU A 216 -4.43 -7.06 20.58
CA LEU A 216 -5.08 -7.29 19.30
C LEU A 216 -4.14 -7.94 18.29
N ILE A 217 -2.90 -7.43 18.16
CA ILE A 217 -1.86 -8.04 17.31
C ILE A 217 -1.59 -9.48 17.75
N SER A 218 -1.43 -9.72 19.06
CA SER A 218 -1.17 -11.06 19.58
C SER A 218 -2.31 -12.03 19.29
N ALA A 219 -3.56 -11.57 19.39
CA ALA A 219 -4.75 -12.36 19.05
C ALA A 219 -4.81 -12.70 17.56
N LEU A 220 -4.47 -11.75 16.68
CA LEU A 220 -4.39 -11.98 15.23
C LEU A 220 -3.30 -12.99 14.87
N ILE A 221 -2.12 -12.91 15.51
CA ILE A 221 -1.04 -13.89 15.33
C ILE A 221 -1.48 -15.28 15.81
N PHE A 222 -2.12 -15.35 16.98
CA PHE A 222 -2.65 -16.62 17.49
C PHE A 222 -3.69 -17.23 16.54
N MET A 223 -4.58 -16.41 15.97
CA MET A 223 -5.58 -16.85 14.98
C MET A 223 -4.94 -17.46 13.73
N GLN A 224 -3.76 -16.99 13.30
CA GLN A 224 -3.03 -17.57 12.17
C GLN A 224 -2.40 -18.93 12.47
N SER A 225 -2.26 -19.30 13.75
CA SER A 225 -1.65 -20.57 14.19
C SER A 225 -2.66 -21.71 14.37
N LEU A 226 -3.96 -21.41 14.28
CA LEU A 226 -5.06 -22.37 14.36
C LEU A 226 -5.42 -22.91 12.98
#